data_AF-A0A956TUK3-F1
#
_entry.id   AF-A0A956TUK3-F1
#
_cell.length_a   1.000
_cell.length_b   1.000
_cell.length_c   1.000
_cell.angle_alpha   90.00
_cell.angle_beta   90.00
_cell.angle_gamma   90.00
#
_symmetry.space_group_name_H-M   'P 1'
#
loop_
_entity.id
_entity.type
_entity.pdbx_description
1 polymer ?
#
loop_
_entity_poly.entity_id
_entity_poly.type
_entity_poly.pdbx_seq_one_letter_code
_entity_poly.pdbx_strand_id
1 'polypeptide(L)' 'MKRILTIVGARPQFIKAAPVSLALQEAGFECLSVHTGQHYDENMSAVFYDQLNMTKPTHQLAIGSGSHG' A
#
# COMPACT_ATOMS: atom_id res chain seq x y z
N MET A 1 10.54 -3.38 18.93
CA MET A 1 9.57 -2.63 18.10
C MET A 1 8.63 -3.63 17.45
N LYS A 2 7.30 -3.39 17.43
CA LYS A 2 6.34 -4.30 16.79
C LYS A 2 6.21 -3.94 15.31
N ARG A 3 6.13 -4.96 14.45
CA ARG A 3 6.00 -4.82 12.99
C ARG A 3 4.56 -5.01 12.56
N ILE A 4 4.08 -4.14 11.66
CA ILE A 4 2.77 -4.24 11.03
C ILE A 4 2.96 -4.28 9.51
N LEU A 5 2.36 -5.29 8.88
CA LEU A 5 2.36 -5.47 7.44
C LEU A 5 0.98 -5.08 6.88
N THR A 6 0.96 -4.07 6.01
CA THR A 6 -0.26 -3.67 5.29
C THR A 6 -0.21 -4.20 3.86
N ILE A 7 -1.20 -5.01 3.49
CA ILE A 7 -1.30 -5.59 2.15
C ILE A 7 -2.40 -4.84 1.38
N VAL A 8 -2.04 -4.33 0.21
CA VAL A 8 -2.93 -3.55 -0.68
C VAL A 8 -2.79 -4.04 -2.12
N GLY A 9 -3.82 -3.82 -2.93
CA GLY A 9 -3.88 -4.25 -4.32
C GLY A 9 -4.74 -3.34 -5.20
N ALA A 10 -5.77 -2.71 -4.63
CA ALA A 10 -6.68 -1.82 -5.35
C ALA A 10 -6.52 -0.34 -4.97
N ARG A 11 -6.75 0.58 -5.91
CA ARG A 11 -6.66 2.04 -5.71
C ARG A 11 -7.38 2.54 -4.44
N PRO A 12 -8.64 2.14 -4.15
CA PRO A 12 -9.33 2.58 -2.94
C PRO A 12 -8.65 2.15 -1.65
N GLN A 13 -7.81 1.11 -1.69
CA GLN A 13 -7.11 0.59 -0.52
C GLN A 13 -5.93 1.49 -0.14
N PHE A 14 -5.18 2.07 -1.09
CA PHE A 14 -4.11 3.03 -0.77
C PHE A 14 -4.66 4.26 -0.06
N ILE A 15 -5.76 4.83 -0.58
CA ILE A 15 -6.43 6.01 0.00
C ILE A 15 -6.84 5.74 1.45
N LYS A 16 -7.37 4.55 1.75
CA LYS A 16 -7.79 4.17 3.11
C LYS A 16 -6.61 3.77 4.01
N ALA A 17 -5.56 3.17 3.45
CA ALA A 17 -4.39 2.71 4.19
C ALA A 17 -3.46 3.86 4.60
N ALA A 18 -3.41 4.95 3.82
CA ALA A 18 -2.57 6.12 4.10
C ALA A 18 -2.72 6.66 5.54
N PRO A 19 -3.92 7.09 5.99
CA PRO A 19 -4.07 7.64 7.34
C PRO A 19 -3.78 6.61 8.44
N VAL A 20 -4.06 5.32 8.19
CA VAL A 20 -3.76 4.25 9.14
C VAL A 20 -2.25 4.03 9.27
N SER A 21 -1.53 4.02 8.15
CA SER A 21 -0.06 3.86 8.16
C SER A 21 0.61 5.00 8.91
N LEU A 22 0.17 6.24 8.70
CA LEU A 22 0.69 7.41 9.42
C LEU A 22 0.47 7.28 10.93
N ALA A 23 -0.76 6.98 11.36
CA ALA A 23 -1.08 6.83 12.78
C ALA A 23 -0.28 5.70 13.46
N LEU A 24 -0.01 4.60 12.75
CA LEU A 24 0.81 3.51 13.26
C LEU A 24 2.29 3.91 13.36
N GLN A 25 2.83 4.67 12.40
CA GLN A 25 4.19 5.18 12.48
C GLN A 25 4.36 6.15 13.67
N GLU A 26 3.40 7.06 13.88
CA GLU A 26 3.35 7.98 15.03
C GLU A 26 3.27 7.23 16.37
N ALA A 27 2.58 6.10 16.40
CA ALA A 27 2.51 5.22 17.57
C ALA A 27 3.76 4.35 17.79
N GLY A 28 4.81 4.50 16.96
CA GLY A 28 6.09 3.81 17.12
C GLY A 28 6.10 2.36 16.58
N PHE A 29 5.20 2.03 15.66
CA PHE A 29 5.25 0.75 14.94
C PHE A 29 6.18 0.83 13.73
N GLU A 30 6.85 -0.28 13.43
CA GLU A 30 7.52 -0.46 12.15
C GLU A 30 6.47 -0.88 11.11
N CYS A 31 6.19 0.01 10.16
CA CYS A 31 5.17 -0.22 9.12
C CYS A 31 5.82 -0.68 7.81
N LEU A 32 5.45 -1.88 7.38
CA LEU A 32 5.82 -2.45 6.08
C LEU A 32 4.58 -2.50 5.19
N SER A 33 4.76 -2.37 3.89
CA SER A 33 3.65 -2.45 2.94
C SER A 33 3.97 -3.37 1.76
N VAL A 34 2.96 -4.15 1.37
CA VAL A 34 3.02 -5.07 0.22
C VAL A 34 1.93 -4.66 -0.76
N HIS A 35 2.31 -4.44 -2.01
CA HIS A 35 1.38 -4.19 -3.10
C HIS A 35 1.28 -5.45 -3.97
N THR A 36 0.08 -6.02 -4.10
CA THR A 36 -0.16 -7.29 -4.79
C THR A 36 -0.02 -7.18 -6.31
N GLY A 37 -0.35 -6.03 -6.90
CA GLY A 37 -0.27 -5.83 -8.36
C GLY A 37 -1.62 -5.93 -9.05
N GLN A 38 -2.74 -5.81 -8.33
CA GLN A 38 -4.10 -5.87 -8.88
C GLN A 38 -4.53 -4.62 -9.68
N HIS A 39 -3.65 -3.63 -9.86
CA HIS A 39 -3.90 -2.45 -10.69
C HIS A 39 -3.02 -2.46 -11.95
N TYR A 40 -3.66 -2.27 -13.10
CA TYR A 40 -3.05 -2.30 -14.44
C TYR A 40 -2.26 -1.04 -14.84
N ASP A 41 -2.26 -0.01 -13.99
CA ASP A 41 -1.50 1.20 -14.25
C ASP A 41 -0.54 1.49 -13.09
N GLU A 42 0.69 1.01 -13.24
CA GLU A 42 1.79 1.25 -12.31
C GLU A 42 2.05 2.76 -12.10
N ASN A 43 1.84 3.59 -13.14
CA ASN A 43 1.99 5.04 -13.04
C ASN A 43 0.93 5.65 -12.12
N MET A 44 -0.30 5.11 -12.10
CA MET A 44 -1.33 5.62 -11.20
C MET A 44 -1.02 5.31 -9.73
N SER A 45 -0.43 4.16 -9.41
CA SER A 45 -0.10 3.81 -8.02
C SER A 45 0.97 4.73 -7.43
N ALA A 46 2.02 5.05 -8.20
CA ALA A 46 3.10 5.94 -7.78
C ALA A 46 2.61 7.33 -7.37
N VAL A 47 1.68 7.91 -8.14
CA VAL A 47 1.08 9.22 -7.84
C VAL A 47 0.40 9.25 -6.47
N PHE A 48 -0.26 8.16 -6.06
CA PHE A 48 -0.91 8.10 -4.74
C PHE A 48 0.09 8.04 -3.60
N TYR A 49 1.22 7.36 -3.77
CA TYR A 49 2.26 7.34 -2.74
C TYR A 49 2.80 8.75 -2.50
N ASP A 50 3.10 9.48 -3.58
CA ASP A 50 3.61 10.85 -3.51
C ASP A 50 2.55 11.81 -2.97
N GLN A 51 1.29 11.74 -3.45
CA GLN A 51 0.22 12.64 -3.00
C GLN A 51 -0.23 12.41 -1.56
N LEU A 52 -0.18 11.16 -1.08
CA LEU A 52 -0.64 10.80 0.26
C LEU A 52 0.51 10.78 1.29
N ASN A 53 1.71 11.20 0.90
CA ASN A 53 2.93 11.09 1.72
C ASN A 53 3.13 9.69 2.31
N MET A 54 2.77 8.65 1.54
CA MET A 54 2.94 7.27 1.95
C MET A 54 4.33 6.78 1.58
N THR A 55 4.92 5.98 2.46
CA THR A 55 6.12 5.23 2.12
C THR A 55 5.82 4.27 0.96
N LYS A 56 6.73 4.22 -0.03
CA LYS A 56 6.66 3.26 -1.13
C LYS A 56 6.56 1.82 -0.61
N PRO A 57 5.92 0.91 -1.37
CA PRO A 57 5.74 -0.46 -0.94
C PRO A 57 7.09 -1.12 -0.69
N THR A 58 7.22 -1.78 0.46
CA THR A 58 8.40 -2.60 0.79
C THR A 58 8.54 -3.75 -0.20
N HIS A 59 7.41 -4.30 -0.68
CA HIS A 59 7.37 -5.38 -1.65
C HIS A 59 6.26 -5.17 -2.70
N GLN A 60 6.58 -5.48 -3.95
CA GLN A 60 5.64 -5.53 -5.08
C GLN A 60 5.58 -6.97 -5.58
N LEU A 61 4.40 -7.61 -5.55
CA LEU A 61 4.27 -9.05 -5.88
C LEU A 61 3.93 -9.32 -7.34
N ALA A 62 3.46 -8.33 -8.10
CA ALA A 62 3.09 -8.44 -9.52
C ALA A 62 2.15 -9.64 -9.85
N ILE A 63 1.33 -10.09 -8.89
CA ILE A 63 0.46 -11.26 -9.04
C ILE A 63 -0.83 -10.96 -9.82
N GLY A 64 -1.06 -9.71 -10.22
CA GLY A 64 -2.22 -9.30 -11.01
C GLY A 64 -3.55 -9.49 -10.30
N SER A 65 -4.64 -9.16 -10.99
CA SER A 65 -5.98 -9.62 -10.61
C SER A 65 -6.29 -10.91 -11.35
N GLY A 66 -6.59 -12.00 -10.64
CA GLY A 66 -7.29 -13.13 -11.25
C GLY A 66 -8.65 -12.69 -11.81
N SER A 67 -9.30 -13.57 -12.57
CA SER A 67 -10.67 -13.34 -13.05
C SER A 67 -11.59 -13.04 -11.86
N HIS A 68 -12.19 -11.84 -11.85
CA HIS A 68 -13.28 -11.54 -10.94
C HIS A 68 -14.50 -12.35 -11.41
N GLY A 69 -15.10 -13.12 -10.49
CA GLY A 69 -16.37 -13.80 -10.69
C GLY A 69 -17.54 -12.88 -10.37
#